data_AF-A0AAC9WFY8-F1
#
_entry.id   AF-A0AAC9WFY8-F1
#
_cell.length_a   1.000
_cell.length_b   1.000
_cell.length_c   1.000
_cell.angle_alpha   90.00
_cell.angle_beta   90.00
_cell.angle_gamma   90.00
#
_symmetry.space_group_name_H-M   'P 1'
#
loop_
_entity.id
_entity.type
_entity.pdbx_description
1 polymer ?
#
loop_
_entity_poly.entity_id
_entity_poly.type
_entity_poly.pdbx_seq_one_letter_code
_entity_poly.pdbx_strand_id
1 'polypeptide(L)'
;MNEINTKKIESVDSVTVSSGVLADLFSLTDKRVRQLSEEGILVKVKRGRYSLADSVKNYIIHIKTNQDIQDSKNEAELDLEKEKALHEKTKREITELKLAAMRGEMHHS
;
A
#
# COMPACT_ATOMS: atom_id res chain seq x y z
N MET A 1 39.07 7.98 -4.36
CA MET A 1 38.03 8.98 -4.03
C MET A 1 37.45 9.42 -5.37
N ASN A 2 36.24 9.00 -5.72
CA ASN A 2 35.64 9.44 -6.99
C ASN A 2 35.26 10.92 -6.84
N GLU A 3 35.83 11.77 -7.68
CA GLU A 3 35.42 13.17 -7.77
C GLU A 3 33.95 13.22 -8.21
N ILE A 4 33.09 13.72 -7.33
CA ILE A 4 31.69 13.95 -7.66
C ILE A 4 31.67 15.20 -8.55
N ASN A 5 31.41 15.01 -9.84
CA ASN A 5 31.24 16.11 -10.77
C ASN A 5 29.98 16.91 -10.37
N THR A 6 30.15 18.09 -9.78
CA THR A 6 29.06 18.92 -9.23
C THR A 6 28.37 19.80 -10.29
N LYS A 7 28.33 19.37 -11.56
CA LYS A 7 27.69 20.15 -12.61
C LYS A 7 26.18 20.29 -12.31
N LYS A 8 25.74 21.53 -12.08
CA LYS A 8 24.32 21.85 -11.90
C LYS A 8 23.57 21.58 -13.21
N ILE A 9 22.56 20.73 -13.15
CA ILE A 9 21.62 20.48 -14.25
C ILE A 9 20.36 21.29 -13.96
N GLU A 10 19.97 22.18 -14.86
CA GLU A 10 18.83 23.08 -14.66
C GLU A 10 17.48 22.44 -15.02
N SER A 11 17.44 21.49 -15.96
CA SER A 11 16.24 20.73 -16.30
C SER A 11 16.59 19.29 -16.70
N VAL A 12 15.69 18.38 -16.34
CA VAL A 12 15.77 16.95 -16.67
C VAL A 12 14.56 16.48 -17.48
N ASP A 13 13.70 17.39 -17.96
CA ASP A 13 12.43 17.03 -18.59
C ASP A 13 12.59 16.23 -19.89
N SER A 14 13.67 16.48 -20.63
CA SER A 14 14.00 15.75 -21.87
C SER A 14 14.97 14.58 -21.67
N VAL A 15 15.37 14.30 -20.42
CA VAL A 15 16.35 13.27 -20.11
C VAL A 15 15.70 11.90 -20.20
N THR A 16 16.25 11.06 -21.07
CA THR A 16 15.87 9.65 -21.14
C THR A 16 16.98 8.75 -20.61
N VAL A 17 16.59 7.73 -19.86
CA VAL A 17 17.49 6.79 -19.18
C VAL A 17 17.17 5.35 -19.57
N SER A 18 18.13 4.45 -19.36
CA SER A 18 17.95 3.01 -19.56
C SER A 18 17.16 2.38 -18.40
N SER A 19 16.70 1.13 -18.60
CA SER A 19 16.05 0.38 -17.51
C SER A 19 16.99 0.16 -16.33
N GLY A 20 18.27 -0.12 -16.59
CA GLY A 20 19.26 -0.36 -15.53
C GLY A 20 19.46 0.87 -14.65
N VAL A 21 19.51 2.07 -15.24
CA VAL A 21 19.60 3.31 -14.45
C VAL A 21 18.37 3.50 -13.56
N LEU A 22 17.16 3.21 -14.06
CA LEU A 22 15.95 3.27 -13.23
C LEU A 22 15.91 2.17 -12.16
N ALA A 23 16.40 0.97 -12.48
CA ALA A 23 16.51 -0.13 -11.54
C ALA A 23 17.41 0.25 -10.36
N ASP A 24 18.57 0.83 -10.65
CA ASP A 24 19.50 1.32 -9.63
C ASP A 24 18.92 2.49 -8.84
N LEU A 25 18.31 3.48 -9.51
CA LEU A 25 17.68 4.64 -8.87
C LEU A 25 16.56 4.29 -7.90
N PHE A 26 15.68 3.36 -8.29
CA PHE A 26 14.55 2.94 -7.48
C PHE A 26 14.87 1.77 -6.56
N SER A 27 16.10 1.25 -6.59
CA SER A 27 16.48 0.02 -5.88
C SER A 27 15.55 -1.16 -6.22
N LEU A 28 15.24 -1.31 -7.51
CA LEU A 28 14.36 -2.32 -8.06
C LEU A 28 15.13 -3.27 -8.98
N THR A 29 14.55 -4.42 -9.27
CA THR A 29 15.08 -5.31 -10.32
C THR A 29 14.66 -4.83 -11.71
N ASP A 30 15.44 -5.15 -12.74
CA ASP A 30 15.09 -4.92 -14.14
C ASP A 30 13.72 -5.49 -14.51
N LYS A 31 13.37 -6.65 -13.93
CA LYS A 31 12.04 -7.27 -14.09
C LYS A 31 10.95 -6.36 -13.55
N ARG A 32 11.13 -5.80 -12.35
CA ARG A 32 10.14 -4.90 -11.73
C ARG A 32 9.99 -3.59 -12.52
N VAL A 33 11.09 -3.05 -13.04
CA VAL A 33 11.05 -1.87 -13.94
C VAL A 33 10.20 -2.15 -15.18
N ARG A 34 10.35 -3.34 -15.78
CA ARG A 34 9.52 -3.74 -16.93
C ARG A 34 8.03 -3.88 -16.57
N GLN A 35 7.72 -4.52 -15.45
CA GLN A 35 6.35 -4.63 -14.95
C GLN A 35 5.72 -3.26 -14.70
N LEU A 36 6.42 -2.37 -13.98
CA LEU A 36 5.93 -1.00 -13.73
C LEU A 36 5.76 -0.20 -15.03
N SER A 37 6.55 -0.50 -16.07
CA SER A 37 6.35 0.08 -17.39
C SER A 37 5.12 -0.47 -18.11
N GLU A 38 4.82 -1.76 -17.97
CA GLU A 38 3.62 -2.41 -18.51
C GLU A 38 2.35 -1.93 -17.78
N GLU A 39 2.47 -1.68 -16.48
CA GLU A 39 1.45 -1.06 -15.63
C GLU A 39 1.24 0.44 -15.94
N GLY A 40 2.07 1.03 -16.81
CA GLY A 40 1.98 2.44 -17.22
C GLY A 40 2.55 3.45 -16.21
N ILE A 41 3.17 2.97 -15.13
CA ILE A 41 3.77 3.80 -14.07
C ILE A 41 5.07 4.41 -14.57
N LEU A 42 5.97 3.60 -15.15
CA LEU A 42 7.21 4.10 -15.75
C LEU A 42 7.00 4.47 -17.22
N VAL A 43 7.32 5.72 -17.57
CA VAL A 43 7.02 6.29 -18.88
C VAL A 43 8.08 5.88 -19.90
N LYS A 44 7.74 4.91 -20.73
CA LYS A 44 8.60 4.39 -21.79
C LYS A 44 8.48 5.24 -23.06
N VAL A 45 9.58 5.88 -23.45
CA VAL A 45 9.64 6.73 -24.66
C VAL A 45 9.97 5.90 -25.90
N LYS A 46 10.94 4.96 -25.78
CA LYS A 46 11.34 4.02 -26.85
C LYS A 46 11.77 2.69 -26.24
N ARG A 47 12.10 1.70 -27.08
CA ARG A 47 12.65 0.42 -26.61
C ARG A 47 13.87 0.66 -25.71
N GLY A 48 13.74 0.29 -24.44
CA GLY A 48 14.80 0.44 -23.42
C GLY A 48 15.08 1.87 -22.98
N ARG A 49 14.25 2.86 -23.33
CA ARG A 49 14.41 4.27 -22.94
C ARG A 49 13.18 4.79 -22.23
N TYR A 50 13.40 5.40 -21.07
CA TYR A 50 12.37 5.91 -20.18
C TYR A 50 12.56 7.40 -19.92
N SER A 51 11.47 8.16 -19.85
CA SER A 51 11.50 9.56 -19.40
C SER A 51 11.84 9.58 -17.90
N LEU A 52 12.95 10.19 -17.51
CA LEU A 52 13.37 10.21 -16.11
C LEU A 52 12.39 11.01 -15.25
N ALA A 53 12.07 12.24 -15.67
CA ALA A 53 11.22 13.15 -14.92
C ALA A 53 9.83 12.57 -14.69
N ASP A 54 9.19 12.05 -15.74
CA ASP A 54 7.83 11.52 -15.64
C ASP A 54 7.78 10.21 -14.85
N SER A 55 8.77 9.33 -15.07
CA SER A 55 8.85 8.05 -14.36
C SER A 55 9.03 8.25 -12.85
N VAL A 56 9.84 9.21 -12.43
CA VAL A 56 10.02 9.54 -11.00
C VAL A 56 8.72 10.08 -10.39
N LYS A 57 8.06 11.04 -11.05
CA LYS A 57 6.79 11.61 -10.58
C LYS A 57 5.73 10.53 -10.42
N ASN A 58 5.53 9.72 -11.45
CA ASN A 58 4.53 8.65 -11.45
C ASN A 58 4.84 7.56 -10.43
N TYR A 59 6.12 7.22 -10.24
CA TYR A 59 6.53 6.24 -9.24
C TYR A 59 6.23 6.73 -7.80
N ILE A 60 6.48 8.01 -7.51
CA ILE A 60 6.13 8.61 -6.22
C ILE A 60 4.61 8.58 -5.99
N ILE A 61 3.82 8.93 -7.02
CA ILE A 61 2.35 8.86 -6.94
C ILE A 61 1.90 7.43 -6.67
N HIS A 62 2.45 6.44 -7.39
CA HIS A 62 2.14 5.02 -7.20
C HIS A 62 2.40 4.55 -5.77
N ILE A 63 3.53 4.92 -5.16
CA ILE A 63 3.83 4.55 -3.78
C ILE A 63 2.81 5.14 -2.82
N LYS A 64 2.51 6.45 -2.96
CA LYS A 64 1.54 7.13 -2.09
C LYS A 64 0.15 6.51 -2.20
N THR A 65 -0.34 6.31 -3.41
CA THR A 65 -1.64 5.68 -3.64
C THR A 65 -1.70 4.26 -3.06
N ASN A 66 -0.64 3.47 -3.21
CA ASN A 66 -0.60 2.14 -2.59
C ASN A 66 -0.64 2.21 -1.07
N GLN A 67 0.05 3.18 -0.46
CA GLN A 67 0.05 3.36 0.99
C GLN A 67 -1.33 3.78 1.49
N ASP A 68 -1.96 4.76 0.84
CA ASP A 68 -3.32 5.21 1.18
C ASP A 68 -4.34 4.06 1.11
N ILE A 69 -4.20 3.17 0.10
CA ILE A 69 -5.05 1.98 -0.04
C ILE A 69 -4.80 0.97 1.09
N GLN A 70 -3.54 0.76 1.51
CA GLN A 70 -3.22 -0.16 2.60
C GLN A 70 -3.74 0.38 3.94
N ASP A 71 -3.56 1.66 4.20
CA ASP A 71 -4.04 2.31 5.43
C ASP A 71 -5.57 2.23 5.51
N SER A 72 -6.27 2.52 4.41
CA SER A 72 -7.75 2.39 4.34
C SER A 72 -8.23 0.95 4.60
N LYS A 73 -7.50 -0.05 4.09
CA LYS A 73 -7.84 -1.47 4.31
C LYS A 73 -7.64 -1.88 5.77
N ASN A 74 -6.54 -1.44 6.38
CA ASN A 74 -6.24 -1.73 7.77
C ASN A 74 -7.28 -1.09 8.70
N GLU A 75 -7.69 0.15 8.44
CA GLU A 75 -8.78 0.80 9.19
C GLU A 75 -10.10 0.04 9.09
N ALA A 76 -10.47 -0.39 7.88
CA ALA A 76 -11.69 -1.18 7.67
C ALA A 76 -11.65 -2.55 8.37
N GLU A 77 -10.49 -3.21 8.39
CA GLU A 77 -10.31 -4.48 9.10
C GLU A 77 -10.41 -4.31 10.63
N LEU A 78 -9.79 -3.26 11.17
CA LEU A 78 -9.87 -2.91 12.60
C LEU A 78 -11.31 -2.62 13.04
N ASP A 79 -12.08 -1.91 12.22
CA ASP A 79 -13.48 -1.59 12.55
C ASP A 79 -14.37 -2.84 12.54
N LEU A 80 -14.16 -3.75 11.58
CA LEU A 80 -14.88 -5.02 11.52
C LEU A 80 -14.59 -5.92 12.73
N GLU A 81 -13.35 -5.92 13.24
CA GLU A 81 -12.98 -6.64 14.45
C GLU A 81 -13.64 -6.05 15.71
N LYS A 82 -13.70 -4.71 15.83
CA LYS A 82 -14.40 -4.03 16.92
C LYS A 82 -15.89 -4.38 16.95
N GLU A 83 -16.56 -4.35 15.79
CA GLU A 83 -17.98 -4.69 15.71
C GLU A 83 -18.24 -6.15 16.12
N LYS A 84 -17.38 -7.08 15.69
CA LYS A 84 -17.47 -8.49 16.10
C LYS A 84 -17.30 -8.66 17.60
N ALA A 85 -16.32 -7.97 18.20
CA ALA A 85 -16.07 -8.04 19.64
C ALA A 85 -17.28 -7.53 20.45
N LEU A 86 -17.89 -6.42 20.02
CA LEU A 86 -19.10 -5.87 20.65
C LEU A 86 -20.29 -6.83 20.52
N HIS A 87 -20.49 -7.40 19.33
CA HIS A 87 -21.55 -8.37 19.09
C HIS A 87 -21.37 -9.63 19.95
N GLU A 88 -20.15 -10.14 20.08
CA GLU A 88 -19.85 -11.30 20.92
C GLU A 88 -20.09 -11.00 22.40
N LYS A 89 -19.69 -9.81 22.88
CA LYS A 89 -19.96 -9.36 24.26
C LYS A 89 -21.46 -9.34 24.55
N THR A 90 -22.25 -8.68 23.71
CA THR A 90 -23.72 -8.62 23.86
C THR A 90 -24.34 -10.01 23.80
N LYS A 91 -23.85 -10.88 22.92
CA LYS A 91 -24.31 -12.27 22.82
C LYS A 91 -24.05 -13.04 24.12
N ARG A 92 -22.87 -12.86 24.72
CA ARG A 92 -22.52 -13.48 26.02
C ARG A 92 -23.45 -12.98 27.14
N GLU A 93 -23.66 -11.68 27.25
CA GLU A 93 -24.56 -11.08 28.25
C GLU A 93 -25.98 -11.64 28.12
N ILE A 94 -26.51 -11.75 26.88
CA ILE A 94 -27.83 -12.36 26.64
C ILE A 94 -27.86 -13.82 27.08
N THR A 95 -26.81 -14.60 26.78
CA THR A 95 -26.76 -16.01 27.20
C THR A 95 -26.68 -16.17 28.71
N GLU A 96 -25.95 -15.30 29.40
CA GLU A 96 -25.86 -15.31 30.87
C GLU A 96 -27.19 -14.95 31.51
N LEU A 97 -27.88 -13.91 31.02
CA LEU A 97 -29.21 -13.53 31.50
C LEU A 97 -30.24 -14.64 31.28
N LYS A 98 -30.23 -15.29 30.12
CA LYS A 98 -31.10 -16.45 29.85
C LYS A 98 -30.80 -17.62 30.79
N LEU A 99 -29.52 -17.92 31.03
CA LEU A 99 -29.12 -18.98 31.95
C LEU A 99 -29.57 -18.68 33.39
N ALA A 100 -29.44 -17.42 33.83
CA ALA A 100 -29.92 -16.98 35.14
C ALA A 100 -31.44 -17.09 35.28
N ALA A 101 -32.20 -16.69 34.25
CA ALA A 101 -33.66 -16.84 34.23
C ALA A 101 -34.09 -18.32 34.32
N MET A 102 -33.51 -19.19 33.51
CA MET A 102 -33.80 -20.64 33.53
C MET A 102 -33.49 -21.28 34.89
N ARG A 103 -32.40 -20.87 35.55
CA ARG A 103 -32.07 -21.34 36.91
C ARG A 103 -33.09 -20.83 37.94
N GLY A 104 -33.50 -19.57 37.85
CA GLY A 104 -34.51 -18.99 38.75
C GLY A 104 -35.89 -19.67 38.65
N GLU A 105 -36.29 -20.05 37.44
CA GLU A 105 -37.51 -20.83 37.17
C GLU A 105 -37.41 -22.26 37.73
N MET A 106 -36.25 -22.90 37.58
CA MET A 106 -36.01 -24.26 38.11
C MET A 106 -36.09 -24.32 39.65
N HIS A 107 -35.74 -23.23 40.35
CA HIS A 107 -35.83 -23.15 41.82
C HIS A 107 -37.26 -22.94 42.35
N HIS A 108 -38.23 -22.56 41.51
CA HIS A 108 -39.62 -22.34 41.90
C HIS A 108 -40.54 -23.54 41.61
N SER A 109 -39.98 -24.70 41.23
CA SER A 109 -40.71 -25.94 40.92
C SER A 109 -40.69 -26.94 42.07
#